data_AF-A0A1G6LX02-F1
#
_entry.id   AF-A0A1G6LX02-F1
#
_cell.length_a   1.000
_cell.length_b   1.000
_cell.length_c   1.000
_cell.angle_alpha   90.00
_cell.angle_beta   90.00
_cell.angle_gamma   90.00
#
_symmetry.space_group_name_H-M   'P 1'
#
loop_
_entity.id
_entity.type
_entity.pdbx_description
1 polymer ?
#
loop_
_entity_poly.entity_id
_entity_poly.type
_entity_poly.pdbx_seq_one_letter_code
_entity_poly.pdbx_strand_id
1 'polypeptide(L)'
;MSEKTFIRLRTLLLALLVLVIAVGVYAAKLTPRPWDCGSAERSIAGSNYVIEICGMASERAGNLDDSRLRVYDTAGTLLAQRRYHFEPWSPLNGFAIGESEIRYTDADSRADDGTFEVQTLTFPPTLADWRAANVDRWFFDR
;
A
#
# COMPACT_ATOMS: atom_id res chain seq x y z
N MET A 1 -31.91 4.90 38.60
CA MET A 1 -31.67 5.62 37.33
C MET A 1 -33.03 5.97 36.73
N SER A 2 -33.28 7.21 36.29
CA SER A 2 -34.60 7.61 35.79
C SER A 2 -34.81 7.09 34.36
N GLU A 3 -36.03 6.72 34.01
CA GLU A 3 -36.42 6.30 32.66
C GLU A 3 -36.00 7.34 31.60
N LYS A 4 -36.09 8.63 31.94
CA LYS A 4 -35.65 9.73 31.07
C LYS A 4 -34.13 9.73 30.84
N THR A 5 -33.34 9.35 31.86
CA THR A 5 -31.88 9.24 31.71
C THR A 5 -31.50 8.01 30.89
N PHE A 6 -32.23 6.91 31.02
CA PHE A 6 -31.99 5.70 30.22
C PHE A 6 -32.28 5.93 28.73
N ILE A 7 -33.40 6.57 28.39
CA ILE A 7 -33.76 6.91 27.00
C ILE A 7 -32.71 7.83 26.38
N ARG A 8 -32.28 8.89 27.10
CA ARG A 8 -31.24 9.81 26.61
C ARG A 8 -29.91 9.09 26.36
N LEU A 9 -29.48 8.22 27.28
CA LEU A 9 -28.23 7.48 27.15
C LEU A 9 -28.26 6.51 25.95
N ARG A 10 -29.36 5.77 25.77
CA ARG A 10 -29.55 4.86 24.63
C ARG A 10 -29.52 5.59 23.30
N THR A 11 -30.20 6.73 23.22
CA THR A 11 -30.27 7.53 22.00
C THR A 11 -28.90 8.11 21.65
N LEU A 12 -28.15 8.56 22.65
CA LEU A 12 -26.79 9.08 22.48
C LEU A 12 -25.82 7.99 22.03
N LEU A 13 -25.89 6.78 22.63
CA LEU A 13 -25.09 5.62 22.20
C LEU A 13 -25.36 5.21 20.75
N LEU A 14 -26.64 5.14 20.36
CA LEU A 14 -27.03 4.82 18.98
C LEU A 14 -26.56 5.88 17.99
N ALA A 15 -26.71 7.17 18.33
CA ALA A 15 -26.21 8.26 17.49
C ALA A 15 -24.69 8.18 17.31
N LEU A 16 -23.96 7.87 18.37
CA LEU A 16 -22.51 7.72 18.34
C LEU A 16 -22.09 6.51 17.49
N LEU A 17 -22.79 5.38 17.62
CA LEU A 17 -22.56 4.20 16.79
C LEU A 17 -22.78 4.50 15.29
N VAL A 18 -23.88 5.17 14.96
CA VAL A 18 -24.19 5.56 13.57
C VAL A 18 -23.14 6.52 13.03
N LEU A 19 -22.68 7.48 13.84
CA LEU A 19 -21.60 8.40 13.45
C LEU A 19 -20.30 7.66 13.15
N VAL A 20 -19.90 6.71 14.02
CA VAL A 20 -18.69 5.90 13.81
C VAL A 20 -18.80 5.07 12.53
N ILE A 21 -19.95 4.45 12.28
CA ILE A 21 -20.20 3.70 11.04
C ILE A 21 -20.12 4.64 9.82
N ALA A 22 -20.76 5.81 9.87
CA ALA A 22 -20.76 6.78 8.78
C ALA A 22 -19.36 7.30 8.47
N VAL A 23 -18.57 7.61 9.49
CA VAL A 23 -17.15 8.00 9.35
C VAL A 23 -16.33 6.85 8.78
N GLY A 24 -16.54 5.62 9.24
CA GLY A 24 -15.87 4.44 8.69
C GLY A 24 -16.17 4.21 7.22
N VAL A 25 -17.44 4.32 6.81
CA VAL A 25 -17.86 4.21 5.41
C VAL A 25 -17.30 5.36 4.57
N TYR A 26 -17.34 6.60 5.09
CA TYR A 26 -16.78 7.75 4.39
C TYR A 26 -15.27 7.64 4.21
N ALA A 27 -14.54 7.28 5.26
CA ALA A 27 -13.09 7.04 5.20
C ALA A 27 -12.74 5.90 4.24
N ALA A 28 -13.54 4.83 4.19
CA ALA A 28 -13.37 3.74 3.23
C ALA A 28 -13.60 4.19 1.77
N LYS A 29 -14.46 5.21 1.57
CA LYS A 29 -14.76 5.83 0.26
C LYS A 29 -13.78 6.94 -0.14
N LEU A 30 -12.98 7.46 0.78
CA LEU A 30 -11.85 8.30 0.41
C LEU A 30 -10.89 7.42 -0.38
N THR A 31 -10.95 7.54 -1.71
CA THR A 31 -9.88 7.06 -2.57
C THR A 31 -8.61 7.79 -2.11
N PRO A 32 -7.60 7.08 -1.59
CA PRO A 32 -6.32 7.73 -1.32
C PRO A 32 -5.92 8.38 -2.63
N ARG A 33 -5.52 9.65 -2.59
CA ARG A 33 -4.89 10.24 -3.77
C ARG A 33 -3.69 9.32 -4.06
N PRO A 34 -3.64 8.64 -5.22
CA PRO A 34 -2.38 8.06 -5.65
C PRO A 34 -1.34 9.19 -5.55
N TRP A 35 -0.14 8.88 -5.05
CA TRP A 35 0.94 9.84 -5.29
C TRP A 35 1.00 9.98 -6.83
N ASP A 36 1.04 11.19 -7.37
CA ASP A 36 1.03 11.45 -8.82
C ASP A 36 2.37 10.96 -9.42
N CYS A 37 2.54 9.65 -9.45
CA CYS A 37 3.68 8.94 -9.98
C CYS A 37 3.25 8.29 -11.30
N GLY A 38 4.19 8.12 -12.22
CA GLY A 38 3.92 7.36 -13.43
C GLY A 38 3.44 5.94 -13.10
N SER A 39 2.38 5.50 -13.77
CA SER A 39 1.94 4.11 -13.76
C SER A 39 2.08 3.52 -15.16
N ALA A 40 2.22 2.20 -15.22
CA ALA A 40 2.35 1.49 -16.48
C ALA A 40 1.55 0.19 -16.46
N GLU A 41 0.84 -0.08 -17.55
CA GLU A 41 0.20 -1.38 -17.76
C GLU A 41 1.24 -2.44 -18.11
N ARG A 42 1.09 -3.62 -17.51
CA ARG A 42 1.95 -4.79 -17.74
C ARG A 42 1.11 -6.07 -17.74
N SER A 43 1.44 -6.98 -18.65
CA SER A 43 0.90 -8.33 -18.65
C SER A 43 1.83 -9.23 -17.82
N ILE A 44 1.32 -9.79 -16.73
CA ILE A 44 2.03 -10.71 -15.83
C ILE A 44 1.13 -11.93 -15.63
N ALA A 45 1.68 -13.14 -15.72
CA ALA A 45 0.97 -14.40 -15.59
C ALA A 45 -0.28 -14.49 -16.48
N GLY A 46 -0.24 -13.88 -17.68
CA GLY A 46 -1.35 -13.85 -18.63
C GLY A 46 -2.50 -12.90 -18.28
N SER A 47 -2.35 -12.06 -17.26
CA SER A 47 -3.33 -11.04 -16.86
C SER A 47 -2.72 -9.63 -16.94
N ASN A 48 -3.55 -8.63 -17.26
CA ASN A 48 -3.11 -7.23 -17.29
C ASN A 48 -3.26 -6.60 -15.91
N TYR A 49 -2.23 -5.87 -15.51
CA TYR A 49 -2.17 -5.12 -14.26
C TYR A 49 -1.67 -3.70 -14.53
N VAL A 50 -2.08 -2.76 -13.70
CA VAL A 50 -1.48 -1.42 -13.64
C VAL A 50 -0.48 -1.43 -12.50
N ILE A 51 0.77 -1.08 -12.79
CA ILE A 51 1.85 -1.01 -11.80
C ILE A 51 2.22 0.45 -11.60
N GLU A 52 2.15 0.90 -10.35
CA GLU A 52 2.59 2.22 -9.91
C GLU A 52 3.86 2.04 -9.06
N ILE A 53 4.92 2.76 -9.43
CA ILE A 53 6.15 2.84 -8.64
C ILE A 53 6.35 4.30 -8.30
N CYS A 54 6.41 4.59 -7.01
CA CYS A 54 6.67 5.93 -6.51
C CYS A 54 7.94 5.95 -5.68
N GLY A 55 8.82 6.91 -5.95
CA GLY A 55 9.90 7.28 -5.04
C GLY A 55 9.61 8.63 -4.40
N MET A 56 9.83 8.74 -3.10
CA MET A 56 9.99 10.03 -2.42
C MET A 56 11.48 10.29 -2.34
N ALA A 57 11.96 11.19 -3.19
CA ALA A 57 13.35 11.64 -3.13
C ALA A 57 13.60 12.25 -1.76
N SER A 58 14.62 11.76 -1.07
CA SER A 58 15.09 12.41 0.14
C SER A 58 15.88 13.68 -0.24
N GLU A 59 15.66 14.80 0.45
CA GLU A 59 16.37 16.06 0.17
C GLU A 59 17.87 16.02 0.52
N ARG A 60 18.36 14.91 1.09
CA ARG A 60 19.74 14.75 1.54
C ARG A 60 20.46 13.72 0.68
N ALA A 61 21.50 14.17 -0.03
CA ALA A 61 22.42 13.28 -0.73
C ALA A 61 22.98 12.21 0.24
N GLY A 62 22.86 10.94 -0.14
CA GLY A 62 23.32 9.79 0.66
C GLY A 62 22.26 9.10 1.51
N ASN A 63 21.00 9.58 1.51
CA ASN A 63 19.90 8.92 2.20
C ASN A 63 19.11 7.96 1.29
N LEU A 64 18.60 6.89 1.88
CA LEU A 64 17.67 5.99 1.21
C LEU A 64 16.40 6.74 0.79
N ASP A 65 15.97 6.53 -0.46
CA ASP A 65 14.71 7.04 -0.96
C ASP A 65 13.58 6.07 -0.63
N ASP A 66 12.58 6.55 0.11
CA ASP A 66 11.38 5.78 0.38
C ASP A 66 10.64 5.51 -0.93
N SER A 67 10.45 4.24 -1.25
CA SER A 67 9.78 3.80 -2.46
C SER A 67 8.54 2.96 -2.14
N ARG A 68 7.56 3.06 -3.02
CA ARG A 68 6.29 2.35 -2.91
C ARG A 68 5.94 1.70 -4.24
N LEU A 69 5.71 0.40 -4.20
CA LEU A 69 5.19 -0.39 -5.31
C LEU A 69 3.71 -0.67 -5.03
N ARG A 70 2.85 -0.34 -5.99
CA ARG A 70 1.42 -0.71 -5.96
C ARG A 70 1.03 -1.43 -7.24
N VAL A 71 0.13 -2.38 -7.07
CA VAL A 71 -0.40 -3.20 -8.16
C VAL A 71 -1.92 -3.10 -8.13
N TYR A 72 -2.49 -2.76 -9.28
CA TYR A 72 -3.93 -2.66 -9.48
C TYR A 72 -4.38 -3.61 -10.58
N ASP A 73 -5.65 -4.03 -10.50
CA ASP A 73 -6.31 -4.56 -11.69
C ASP A 73 -6.61 -3.44 -12.70
N THR A 74 -7.06 -3.83 -13.90
CA THR A 74 -7.45 -2.88 -14.97
C THR A 74 -8.72 -2.07 -14.64
N ALA A 75 -9.47 -2.45 -13.60
CA ALA A 75 -10.60 -1.69 -13.09
C ALA A 75 -10.17 -0.65 -12.04
N GLY A 76 -8.89 -0.60 -11.67
CA GLY A 76 -8.33 0.33 -10.67
C GLY A 76 -8.43 -0.16 -9.22
N THR A 77 -8.76 -1.44 -8.98
CA THR A 77 -8.77 -2.03 -7.64
C THR A 77 -7.34 -2.28 -7.17
N LEU A 78 -6.97 -1.77 -6.00
CA LEU A 78 -5.68 -2.07 -5.38
C LEU A 78 -5.61 -3.54 -4.94
N LEU A 79 -4.67 -4.29 -5.52
CA LEU A 79 -4.45 -5.71 -5.26
C LEU A 79 -3.27 -5.97 -4.33
N ALA A 80 -2.21 -5.18 -4.43
CA ALA A 80 -1.03 -5.29 -3.58
C ALA A 80 -0.33 -3.94 -3.40
N GLN A 81 0.34 -3.78 -2.26
CA GLN A 81 1.18 -2.64 -1.95
C GLN A 81 2.42 -3.13 -1.20
N ARG A 82 3.56 -2.52 -1.49
CA ARG A 82 4.85 -2.74 -0.82
C ARG A 82 5.54 -1.41 -0.61
N ARG A 83 6.17 -1.25 0.56
CA ARG A 83 7.11 -0.17 0.86
C ARG A 83 8.50 -0.78 0.93
N TYR A 84 9.47 -0.08 0.38
CA TYR A 84 10.86 -0.51 0.34
C TYR A 84 11.75 0.72 0.17
N HIS A 85 13.01 0.59 0.51
CA HIS A 85 13.97 1.66 0.32
C HIS A 85 14.76 1.45 -0.96
N PHE A 86 14.94 2.54 -1.72
CA PHE A 86 15.68 2.54 -2.96
C PHE A 86 16.90 3.46 -2.82
N GLU A 87 18.05 3.02 -3.33
CA GLU A 87 19.30 3.77 -3.27
C GLU A 87 19.77 4.02 -4.71
N PRO A 88 19.32 5.11 -5.38
CA PRO A 88 19.41 5.24 -6.84
C PRO A 88 20.83 5.20 -7.42
N TRP A 89 21.86 5.44 -6.60
CA TRP A 89 23.27 5.36 -7.00
C TRP A 89 23.91 3.98 -6.74
N SER A 90 23.27 3.10 -5.98
CA SER A 90 23.85 1.79 -5.64
C SER A 90 23.62 0.78 -6.76
N PRO A 91 24.68 0.12 -7.27
CA PRO A 91 24.53 -0.95 -8.26
C PRO A 91 23.89 -2.21 -7.69
N LEU A 92 23.72 -2.28 -6.36
CA LEU A 92 23.05 -3.37 -5.68
C LEU A 92 21.53 -3.28 -5.78
N ASN A 93 20.98 -2.14 -6.24
CA ASN A 93 19.55 -2.03 -6.44
C ASN A 93 19.07 -2.81 -7.66
N GLY A 94 18.03 -3.60 -7.44
CA GLY A 94 17.34 -4.35 -8.47
C GLY A 94 15.85 -4.04 -8.47
N PHE A 95 15.28 -3.91 -9.66
CA PHE A 95 13.84 -3.96 -9.88
C PHE A 95 13.59 -4.69 -11.20
N ALA A 96 12.88 -5.81 -11.14
CA ALA A 96 12.59 -6.65 -12.28
C ALA A 96 11.14 -7.12 -12.27
N ILE A 97 10.48 -6.99 -13.40
CA ILE A 97 9.14 -7.55 -13.64
C ILE A 97 9.35 -8.82 -14.46
N GLY A 98 9.09 -9.97 -13.85
CA GLY A 98 9.17 -11.28 -14.49
C GLY A 98 7.83 -11.74 -15.05
N GLU A 99 7.77 -13.01 -15.48
CA GLU A 99 6.55 -13.60 -16.04
C GLU A 99 5.45 -13.82 -15.00
N SER A 100 5.80 -14.08 -13.74
CA SER A 100 4.83 -14.39 -12.67
C SER A 100 5.15 -13.69 -11.34
N GLU A 101 6.11 -12.76 -11.34
CA GLU A 101 6.56 -12.10 -10.12
C GLU A 101 7.19 -10.74 -10.41
N ILE A 102 7.18 -9.87 -9.41
CA ILE A 102 8.03 -8.68 -9.37
C ILE A 102 9.07 -8.90 -8.29
N ARG A 103 10.35 -8.74 -8.64
CA ARG A 103 11.48 -8.81 -7.71
C ARG A 103 12.08 -7.43 -7.54
N TYR A 104 12.30 -7.02 -6.32
CA TYR A 104 12.87 -5.72 -5.99
C TYR A 104 13.75 -5.83 -4.75
N THR A 105 14.75 -4.97 -4.63
CA THR A 105 15.61 -4.92 -3.45
C THR A 105 15.10 -3.89 -2.45
N ASP A 106 15.31 -4.15 -1.16
CA ASP A 106 15.13 -3.16 -0.10
C ASP A 106 16.48 -2.73 0.46
N ALA A 107 16.87 -1.49 0.20
CA ALA A 107 18.18 -0.97 0.59
C ALA A 107 18.37 -0.78 2.10
N ASP A 108 17.28 -0.79 2.89
CA ASP A 108 17.35 -0.76 4.36
C ASP A 108 17.55 -2.15 4.97
N SER A 109 17.42 -3.21 4.15
CA SER A 109 17.59 -4.60 4.56
C SER A 109 18.80 -5.21 3.86
N ARG A 110 19.83 -5.59 4.62
CA ARG A 110 21.04 -6.23 4.09
C ARG A 110 21.00 -7.74 4.28
N ALA A 111 21.37 -8.47 3.22
CA ALA A 111 21.65 -9.90 3.29
C ALA A 111 23.04 -10.16 3.89
N ASP A 112 23.28 -11.42 4.29
CA ASP A 112 24.53 -11.85 4.93
C ASP A 112 25.77 -11.67 4.02
N ASP A 113 25.58 -11.65 2.70
CA ASP A 113 26.63 -11.44 1.70
C ASP A 113 26.93 -9.94 1.43
N GLY A 114 26.26 -9.04 2.14
CA GLY A 114 26.41 -7.60 2.00
C GLY A 114 25.60 -6.96 0.87
N THR A 115 24.82 -7.74 0.13
CA THR A 115 23.84 -7.23 -0.85
C THR A 115 22.54 -6.77 -0.17
N PHE A 116 21.65 -6.13 -0.92
CA PHE A 116 20.31 -5.82 -0.43
C PHE A 116 19.42 -7.04 -0.50
N GLU A 117 18.55 -7.19 0.50
CA GLU A 117 17.59 -8.28 0.53
C GLU A 117 16.64 -8.17 -0.67
N VAL A 118 16.47 -9.29 -1.38
CA VAL A 118 15.55 -9.38 -2.51
C VAL A 118 14.17 -9.74 -2.00
N GLN A 119 13.22 -8.85 -2.22
CA GLN A 119 11.81 -9.04 -1.97
C GLN A 119 11.09 -9.47 -3.24
N THR A 120 10.04 -10.27 -3.07
CA THR A 120 9.25 -10.81 -4.18
C THR A 120 7.76 -10.58 -3.96
N LEU A 121 7.09 -10.09 -4.99
CA LEU A 121 5.63 -10.07 -5.10
C LEU A 121 5.20 -11.05 -6.19
N THR A 122 4.61 -12.17 -5.79
CA THR A 122 4.13 -13.21 -6.70
C THR A 122 2.77 -12.86 -7.30
N PHE A 123 2.53 -13.29 -8.54
CA PHE A 123 1.29 -13.08 -9.28
C PHE A 123 0.54 -14.41 -9.54
N PRO A 124 -0.80 -14.41 -9.47
CA PRO A 124 -1.66 -13.28 -9.08
C PRO A 124 -1.49 -12.94 -7.58
N PRO A 125 -1.61 -11.66 -7.18
CA PRO A 125 -1.53 -11.28 -5.78
C PRO A 125 -2.51 -12.07 -4.92
N THR A 126 -2.06 -12.48 -3.74
CA THR A 126 -2.86 -13.30 -2.84
C THR A 126 -3.87 -12.45 -2.05
N LEU A 127 -4.83 -13.12 -1.40
CA LEU A 127 -5.73 -12.44 -0.47
C LEU A 127 -4.99 -11.76 0.70
N ALA A 128 -3.85 -12.31 1.11
CA ALA A 128 -3.01 -11.70 2.14
C ALA A 128 -2.40 -10.38 1.65
N ASP A 129 -1.94 -10.34 0.40
CA ASP A 129 -1.41 -9.11 -0.23
C ASP A 129 -2.47 -8.03 -0.31
N TRP A 130 -3.68 -8.41 -0.72
CA TRP A 130 -4.81 -7.49 -0.78
C TRP A 130 -5.18 -6.94 0.59
N ARG A 131 -5.20 -7.79 1.62
CA ARG A 131 -5.50 -7.36 3.00
C ARG A 131 -4.43 -6.41 3.52
N ALA A 132 -3.16 -6.75 3.38
CA ALA A 132 -2.04 -5.91 3.78
C ALA A 132 -2.10 -4.55 3.08
N ALA A 133 -2.33 -4.55 1.76
CA ALA A 133 -2.45 -3.33 0.98
C ALA A 133 -3.61 -2.43 1.43
N ASN A 134 -4.77 -3.01 1.76
CA ASN A 134 -5.91 -2.22 2.21
C ASN A 134 -5.80 -1.73 3.66
N VAL A 135 -5.14 -2.49 4.53
CA VAL A 135 -4.76 -2.02 5.87
C VAL A 135 -3.83 -0.82 5.71
N ASP A 136 -2.75 -0.97 4.95
CA ASP A 136 -1.78 0.11 4.77
C ASP A 136 -2.41 1.36 4.15
N ARG A 137 -3.27 1.16 3.15
CA ARG A 137 -4.05 2.21 2.52
C ARG A 137 -4.85 3.04 3.52
N TRP A 138 -5.45 2.40 4.53
CA TRP A 138 -6.31 3.09 5.51
C TRP A 138 -5.54 3.82 6.60
N PHE A 139 -4.37 3.30 6.98
CA PHE A 139 -3.61 3.80 8.13
C PHE A 139 -2.40 4.67 7.74
N PHE A 140 -1.79 4.44 6.58
CA PHE A 140 -0.49 5.02 6.24
C PHE A 140 -0.44 5.78 4.91
N ASP A 141 -1.49 5.75 4.09
CA ASP A 141 -1.60 6.54 2.84
C ASP A 141 -2.51 7.77 2.98
N ARG A 142 -2.50 8.41 4.16
CA ARG A 142 -3.20 9.69 4.41
C ARG A 142 -2.31 10.89 4.15
#